data_AF-A0A953AXA1-F1
#
_entry.id   AF-A0A953AXA1-F1
#
_cell.length_a   1.000
_cell.length_b   1.000
_cell.length_c   1.000
_cell.angle_alpha   90.00
_cell.angle_beta   90.00
_cell.angle_gamma   90.00
#
_symmetry.space_group_name_H-M   'P 1'
#
loop_
_entity.id
_entity.type
_entity.pdbx_description
1 polymer ?
#
loop_
_entity_poly.entity_id
_entity_poly.type
_entity_poly.pdbx_seq_one_letter_code
_entity_poly.pdbx_strand_id
1 'polypeptide(L)' 'MIEAGLQTLDDDKRLEIYKEVQRIIMSEAPWGFIAYPKYTLARKKDLKGFTYYVSNNLRFQDFRREA' A
#
# COMPACT_ATOMS: atom_id res chain seq x y z
N MET A 1 -5.38 -16.97 -12.31
CA MET A 1 -4.73 -16.95 -10.98
C MET A 1 -5.20 -15.81 -10.09
N ILE A 2 -5.18 -14.56 -10.57
CA ILE A 2 -5.69 -13.41 -9.80
C ILE A 2 -7.17 -13.63 -9.40
N GLU A 3 -8.01 -14.10 -10.33
CA GLU A 3 -9.41 -14.47 -10.06
C GLU A 3 -9.57 -15.50 -8.93
N ALA A 4 -8.69 -16.52 -8.89
CA ALA A 4 -8.72 -17.53 -7.83
C ALA A 4 -8.35 -16.94 -6.45
N GLY A 5 -7.41 -15.98 -6.42
CA GLY A 5 -7.06 -15.24 -5.21
C GLY A 5 -8.18 -14.33 -4.70
N LEU A 6 -9.08 -13.87 -5.58
CA LEU A 6 -10.27 -13.08 -5.22
C LEU A 6 -11.43 -13.97 -4.71
N GLN A 7 -11.46 -15.24 -5.09
CA GLN A 7 -12.54 -16.17 -4.75
C GLN A 7 -12.33 -16.94 -3.45
N THR A 8 -11.18 -16.78 -2.78
CA THR A 8 -10.88 -17.48 -1.53
C THR A 8 -10.88 -16.55 -0.32
N LEU A 9 -11.51 -17.01 0.76
CA LEU A 9 -11.52 -16.35 2.06
C LEU A 9 -10.40 -16.85 3.00
N ASP A 10 -9.66 -17.89 2.58
CA ASP A 10 -8.51 -18.43 3.31
C ASP A 10 -7.27 -17.58 3.00
N ASP A 11 -6.70 -16.96 4.03
CA ASP A 11 -5.59 -16.03 3.90
C ASP A 11 -4.29 -16.73 3.50
N ASP A 12 -4.03 -17.94 4.00
CA ASP A 12 -2.84 -18.71 3.68
C ASP A 12 -2.88 -19.16 2.22
N LYS A 13 -4.03 -19.67 1.79
CA LYS A 13 -4.28 -20.02 0.38
C LYS A 13 -4.16 -18.79 -0.53
N ARG A 14 -4.71 -17.65 -0.12
CA ARG A 14 -4.59 -16.39 -0.89
C ARG A 14 -3.14 -15.96 -1.03
N LEU A 15 -2.34 -16.07 0.04
CA LEU A 15 -0.93 -15.76 0.03
C LEU A 15 -0.14 -16.65 -0.94
N GLU A 16 -0.39 -17.96 -0.95
CA GLU A 16 0.24 -18.90 -1.88
C GLU A 16 -0.05 -18.54 -3.35
N ILE A 17 -1.31 -18.25 -3.66
CA ILE A 17 -1.73 -17.84 -5.02
C ILE A 17 -0.96 -16.59 -5.45
N TYR A 18 -0.88 -15.56 -4.60
CA TYR A 18 -0.22 -14.31 -4.97
C TYR A 18 1.31 -14.39 -5.00
N LYS A 19 1.93 -15.29 -4.22
CA LYS A 19 3.37 -15.60 -4.37
C LYS A 19 3.67 -16.12 -5.77
N GLU A 20 2.83 -17.01 -6.28
CA GLU A 20 3.01 -17.56 -7.62
C GLU A 20 2.76 -16.52 -8.72
N VAL A 21 1.78 -15.62 -8.54
CA VAL A 21 1.58 -14.47 -9.45
C VAL A 21 2.84 -13.58 -9.47
N GLN A 22 3.38 -13.25 -8.30
CA GLN A 22 4.61 -12.45 -8.20
C GLN A 22 5.80 -13.16 -8.86
N ARG A 23 5.91 -14.48 -8.72
CA ARG A 23 6.95 -15.28 -9.39
C ARG A 23 6.88 -15.13 -10.91
N ILE A 24 5.68 -15.23 -11.50
CA ILE A 24 5.47 -15.06 -12.95
C ILE A 24 5.89 -13.66 -13.40
N ILE A 25 5.46 -12.62 -12.68
CA ILE A 25 5.84 -11.24 -12.98
C ILE A 25 7.36 -11.07 -12.98
N MET A 26 8.06 -11.63 -11.99
CA MET A 26 9.52 -11.54 -11.94
C MET A 26 10.19 -12.34 -13.07
N SER A 27 9.65 -13.50 -13.45
CA SER A 27 10.25 -14.34 -14.49
C SER A 27 10.05 -13.81 -15.91
N GLU A 28 8.87 -13.25 -16.20
CA GLU A 28 8.56 -12.70 -17.53
C GLU A 28 9.10 -11.28 -17.70
N ALA A 29 9.48 -10.63 -16.59
CA ALA A 29 9.98 -9.27 -16.54
C ALA A 29 9.17 -8.28 -17.41
N PRO A 30 7.82 -8.26 -17.31
CA PRO A 30 7.02 -7.36 -18.13
C PRO A 30 7.30 -5.90 -17.78
N TRP A 31 7.73 -5.62 -16.54
CA TRP A 31 8.18 -4.31 -16.04
C TRP A 31 9.51 -4.42 -15.29
N GLY A 32 10.29 -3.34 -15.28
CA GLY A 32 11.47 -3.20 -14.44
C GLY A 32 11.13 -2.54 -13.10
N PHE A 33 11.13 -3.30 -12.01
CA PHE A 33 10.93 -2.74 -10.68
C PHE A 33 12.20 -2.04 -10.18
N ILE A 34 12.13 -0.71 -10.02
CA ILE A 34 13.29 0.11 -9.64
C ILE A 34 13.32 0.37 -8.13
N ALA A 35 12.23 0.88 -7.55
CA ALA A 35 12.12 1.19 -6.13
C ALA A 35 10.67 1.28 -5.66
N TYR A 36 10.43 1.04 -4.37
CA TYR A 36 9.21 1.41 -3.66
C TYR A 36 9.55 2.56 -2.67
N PRO A 37 9.40 3.83 -3.08
CA PRO A 37 9.85 4.96 -2.29
C PRO A 37 9.03 5.11 -1.00
N LYS A 38 9.72 5.47 0.08
CA LYS A 38 9.05 5.90 1.32
C LYS A 38 8.50 7.32 1.16
N TYR A 39 7.64 7.70 2.09
CA TYR A 39 7.00 9.00 2.09
C TYR A 39 7.75 9.99 2.97
N THR A 40 7.97 11.18 2.43
CA THR A 40 8.52 12.34 3.15
C THR A 40 7.43 13.37 3.28
N LEU A 41 7.10 13.78 4.50
CA LEU A 41 5.97 14.66 4.80
C LEU A 41 6.45 15.85 5.62
N ALA A 42 5.96 17.03 5.28
CA ALA A 42 6.19 18.26 6.02
C ALA A 42 4.86 18.85 6.48
N ARG A 43 4.80 19.32 7.72
CA ARG A 43 3.63 20.03 8.28
C ARG A 43 4.06 21.24 9.10
N LYS A 44 3.18 22.23 9.23
CA LYS A 44 3.37 23.34 10.18
C LYS A 44 3.37 22.80 11.62
N LYS A 45 4.15 23.43 12.51
CA LYS A 45 4.34 23.00 13.91
C LYS A 45 3.04 22.95 14.73
N ASP A 46 2.12 23.84 14.41
CA ASP A 46 0.83 24.09 15.06
C ASP A 46 -0.32 23.23 14.48
N LEU A 47 -0.09 22.58 13.33
CA LEU A 47 -1.07 21.68 12.73
C LEU A 47 -1.04 20.31 13.41
N LYS A 48 -2.12 19.91 14.07
CA LYS A 48 -2.28 18.61 14.74
C LYS A 48 -3.29 17.71 14.02
N GLY A 49 -3.31 16.43 14.39
CA GLY A 49 -4.24 15.44 13.82
C GLY A 49 -3.89 14.98 12.40
N PHE A 50 -2.64 15.19 11.97
CA PHE A 50 -2.17 14.69 10.68
C PHE A 50 -1.83 13.20 10.78
N THR A 51 -2.61 12.36 10.10
CA THR A 51 -2.36 10.92 9.96
C THR A 51 -2.12 10.60 8.49
N TYR A 52 -0.94 10.05 8.21
CA TYR A 52 -0.58 9.56 6.88
C TYR A 52 -0.84 8.06 6.79
N TYR A 53 -1.59 7.64 5.77
CA TYR A 53 -1.87 6.22 5.51
C TYR A 53 -1.05 5.73 4.31
N VAL A 54 -0.51 4.51 4.41
CA VAL A 54 0.29 3.84 3.38
C VAL A 54 -0.44 3.61 2.05
N SER A 55 -1.77 3.77 2.03
CA SER A 55 -2.56 3.81 0.79
C SER A 55 -2.43 5.12 0.01
N ASN A 56 -1.51 6.00 0.41
CA ASN A 56 -1.29 7.33 -0.13
C ASN A 56 -2.56 8.21 -0.13
N ASN A 57 -3.44 7.99 0.85
CA ASN A 57 -4.62 8.81 1.06
C ASN A 57 -4.39 9.77 2.23
N LEU A 58 -4.61 11.05 1.99
CA LEU A 58 -4.69 12.04 3.05
C LEU A 58 -6.06 11.97 3.71
N ARG A 59 -6.09 11.91 5.05
CA ARG A 59 -7.31 11.99 5.84
C ARG A 59 -7.28 13.28 6.65
N PHE A 60 -8.37 14.03 6.60
CA PHE A 60 -8.49 15.37 7.21
C PHE A 60 -9.43 15.40 8.42
N GLN A 61 -10.02 14.26 8.77
CA GLN A 61 -11.08 14.16 9.79
C GLN A 61 -10.65 14.70 11.17
N ASP A 62 -9.36 14.57 11.51
CA ASP A 62 -8.81 14.94 12.81
C ASP A 62 -8.02 16.26 12.78
N PHE A 63 -7.99 16.96 11.63
CA PHE A 63 -7.16 18.16 11.47
C PHE A 63 -7.64 19.29 12.37
N ARG A 64 -6.71 19.83 13.15
CA ARG A 64 -6.95 21.00 13.99
C ARG A 64 -5.70 21.87 14.12
N ARG A 65 -5.92 23.16 14.43
CA ARG A 65 -4.86 24.08 14.86
C ARG A 65 -4.99 24.33 16.35
N GLU A 66 -3.86 24.38 17.04
CA GLU A 66 -3.83 24.89 18.41
C GLU A 66 -3.99 26.42 18.39
N ALA A 67 -4.72 26.95 19.36
CA ALA A 67 -4.93 28.39 19.54
C ALA A 67 -3.65 29.09 20.00
#